data_AF-A0A3D5KAN2-F1
#
_entry.id   AF-A0A3D5KAN2-F1
#
_cell.length_a   1.000
_cell.length_b   1.000
_cell.length_c   1.000
_cell.angle_alpha   90.00
_cell.angle_beta   90.00
_cell.angle_gamma   90.00
#
_symmetry.space_group_name_H-M   'P 1'
#
loop_
_entity.id
_entity.type
_entity.pdbx_description
1 polymer ?
#
loop_
_entity_poly.entity_id
_entity_poly.type
_entity_poly.pdbx_seq_one_letter_code
_entity_poly.pdbx_strand_id
1 'polypeptide(L)'
;MNKDNRIITKVKEIVLNIFITVILTSFGIWLIGGITYNVFQKEQIHQRILTLEKKAYDIEPLEAYDVSDFQLTNRRAIIAKSIRTYIKPITPDKSPQIVKEEFLQYFMSHGWNIKHAWENPKPYLQVQNDDYIVTLDLVSQETNTWRMIIAYNNFFERNNL
;
A
#
# COMPACT_ATOMS: atom_id res chain seq x y z
N MET A 1 -19.05 51.28 -43.56
CA MET A 1 -18.60 49.92 -43.17
C MET A 1 -19.54 48.89 -43.76
N ASN A 2 -19.06 48.09 -44.73
CA ASN A 2 -19.85 47.20 -45.59
C ASN A 2 -20.58 46.10 -44.78
N LYS A 3 -21.80 45.74 -45.19
CA LYS A 3 -22.68 44.78 -44.49
C LYS A 3 -22.02 43.40 -44.37
N ASP A 4 -21.27 42.98 -45.39
CA ASP A 4 -20.53 41.73 -45.41
C ASP A 4 -19.40 41.68 -44.38
N ASN A 5 -18.68 42.79 -44.17
CA ASN A 5 -17.64 42.88 -43.15
C ASN A 5 -18.21 42.74 -41.74
N ARG A 6 -19.46 43.20 -41.47
CA ARG A 6 -20.11 43.00 -40.16
C ARG A 6 -20.53 41.55 -39.93
N ILE A 7 -20.97 40.85 -40.98
CA ILE A 7 -21.37 39.44 -40.88
C ILE A 7 -20.13 38.57 -40.61
N ILE A 8 -19.02 38.81 -41.32
CA ILE A 8 -17.78 38.06 -41.13
C ILE A 8 -17.22 38.25 -39.70
N THR A 9 -17.23 39.48 -39.16
CA THR A 9 -16.79 39.73 -37.78
C THR A 9 -17.67 39.00 -36.75
N LYS A 10 -19.00 39.03 -36.92
CA LYS A 10 -19.92 38.30 -36.05
C LYS A 10 -19.72 36.78 -36.09
N VAL A 11 -19.49 36.20 -37.27
CA VAL A 11 -19.23 34.76 -37.40
C VAL A 11 -17.91 34.39 -36.71
N LYS A 12 -16.86 35.21 -36.85
CA LYS A 12 -15.59 34.99 -36.14
C LYS A 12 -15.74 35.01 -34.62
N GLU A 13 -16.51 35.95 -34.08
CA GLU A 13 -16.81 36.00 -32.63
C GLU A 13 -17.57 34.77 -32.16
N ILE A 14 -18.57 34.31 -32.92
CA ILE A 14 -19.34 33.11 -32.58
C ILE A 14 -18.44 31.87 -32.56
N VAL A 15 -17.60 31.69 -33.59
CA VAL A 15 -16.68 30.55 -33.68
C VAL A 15 -15.64 30.60 -32.54
N LEU A 16 -15.10 31.78 -32.23
CA LEU A 16 -14.16 31.95 -31.13
C LEU A 16 -14.80 31.62 -29.79
N ASN A 17 -16.03 32.08 -29.54
CA ASN A 17 -16.77 31.77 -28.31
C ASN A 17 -17.01 30.27 -28.17
N ILE A 18 -17.39 29.57 -29.25
CA ILE A 18 -17.54 28.10 -29.23
C ILE A 18 -16.21 27.43 -28.87
N PHE A 19 -15.11 27.86 -29.47
CA PHE A 19 -13.78 27.31 -29.17
C PHE A 19 -13.39 27.51 -27.70
N ILE A 20 -13.60 28.72 -27.17
CA ILE A 20 -13.34 29.03 -25.77
C ILE A 20 -14.21 28.16 -24.85
N THR A 21 -15.51 28.02 -25.15
CA THR A 21 -16.40 27.17 -24.36
C THR A 21 -15.94 25.71 -24.37
N VAL A 22 -15.59 25.15 -25.53
CA VAL A 22 -15.11 23.76 -25.62
C VAL A 22 -13.84 23.54 -24.80
N ILE A 23 -12.88 24.46 -24.87
CA ILE A 23 -11.64 24.39 -24.08
C ILE A 23 -11.95 24.46 -22.59
N LEU A 24 -12.79 25.41 -22.17
CA LEU A 24 -13.16 25.58 -20.76
C LEU A 24 -13.92 24.39 -20.21
N THR A 25 -14.89 23.84 -20.96
CA THR A 25 -15.65 22.66 -20.56
C THR A 25 -14.73 21.44 -20.46
N SER A 26 -13.82 21.23 -21.41
CA SER A 26 -12.86 20.12 -21.38
C SER A 26 -11.93 20.22 -20.17
N PHE A 27 -11.41 21.42 -19.91
CA PHE A 27 -10.55 21.67 -18.75
C PHE A 27 -11.30 21.49 -17.43
N GLY A 28 -12.56 21.93 -17.35
CA GLY A 28 -13.42 21.74 -16.19
C GLY A 28 -13.68 20.26 -15.88
N ILE A 29 -14.00 19.46 -16.91
CA ILE A 29 -14.18 18.01 -16.76
C ILE A 29 -12.89 17.36 -16.28
N TRP A 30 -11.74 17.74 -16.85
CA TRP A 30 -10.44 17.21 -16.45
C TRP A 30 -10.10 17.55 -14.98
N LEU A 31 -10.35 18.78 -14.54
CA LEU A 31 -10.14 19.19 -13.15
C LEU A 31 -11.03 18.42 -12.17
N ILE A 32 -12.33 18.36 -12.45
CA ILE A 32 -13.28 17.64 -11.58
C ILE A 32 -12.91 16.16 -11.54
N GLY A 33 -12.65 15.54 -12.70
CA GLY A 33 -12.23 14.15 -12.78
C GLY A 33 -10.95 13.87 -12.01
N GLY A 34 -9.94 14.74 -12.13
CA GLY A 34 -8.68 14.62 -11.39
C GLY A 34 -8.85 14.74 -9.87
N ILE A 35 -9.68 15.68 -9.40
CA ILE A 35 -9.97 15.85 -7.98
C ILE A 35 -10.73 14.65 -7.44
N THR A 36 -11.81 14.22 -8.11
CA THR A 36 -12.61 13.06 -7.70
C THR A 36 -11.76 11.80 -7.67
N TYR A 37 -10.92 11.58 -8.69
CA TYR A 37 -10.00 10.45 -8.73
C TYR A 37 -9.03 10.48 -7.54
N ASN A 38 -8.43 11.63 -7.25
CA ASN A 38 -7.50 11.77 -6.12
C ASN A 38 -8.18 11.52 -4.77
N VAL A 39 -9.39 12.03 -4.55
CA VAL A 39 -10.13 11.82 -3.31
C VAL A 39 -10.50 10.35 -3.15
N PHE A 40 -11.08 9.74 -4.19
CA PHE A 40 -11.53 8.35 -4.14
C PHE A 40 -10.36 7.38 -3.97
N GLN A 41 -9.24 7.61 -4.67
CA GLN A 41 -8.03 6.81 -4.52
C GLN A 41 -7.43 6.96 -3.12
N LYS A 42 -7.40 8.17 -2.55
CA LYS A 42 -6.93 8.37 -1.17
C LYS A 42 -7.76 7.59 -0.17
N GLU A 43 -9.08 7.63 -0.30
CA GLU A 43 -9.98 6.89 0.58
C GLU A 43 -9.78 5.37 0.44
N GLN A 44 -9.72 4.86 -0.80
CA GLN A 44 -9.45 3.44 -1.03
C GLN A 44 -8.10 2.99 -0.47
N ILE A 45 -7.05 3.80 -0.62
CA ILE A 45 -5.73 3.52 -0.06
C ILE A 45 -5.82 3.48 1.47
N HIS A 46 -6.52 4.43 2.08
CA HIS A 46 -6.69 4.49 3.53
C HIS A 46 -7.41 3.25 4.07
N GLN A 47 -8.53 2.87 3.45
CA GLN A 47 -9.27 1.65 3.82
C GLN A 47 -8.42 0.38 3.66
N ARG A 48 -7.61 0.29 2.59
CA ARG A 48 -6.69 -0.82 2.39
C ARG A 48 -5.62 -0.91 3.47
N ILE A 49 -5.11 0.24 3.93
CA ILE A 49 -4.13 0.30 5.03
C ILE A 49 -4.77 -0.18 6.32
N LEU A 50 -5.94 0.34 6.68
CA LEU A 50 -6.68 -0.09 7.88
C LEU A 50 -6.98 -1.60 7.86
N THR A 51 -7.31 -2.14 6.68
CA THR A 51 -7.53 -3.59 6.51
C THR A 51 -6.25 -4.38 6.76
N LEU A 52 -5.11 -3.91 6.25
CA LEU A 52 -3.82 -4.56 6.50
C LEU A 52 -3.42 -4.47 7.98
N GLU A 53 -3.66 -3.33 8.64
CA GLU A 53 -3.37 -3.15 10.07
C GLU A 53 -4.21 -4.07 10.93
N LYS A 54 -5.53 -4.12 10.66
CA LYS A 54 -6.41 -5.09 11.31
C LYS A 54 -5.93 -6.51 11.09
N LYS A 55 -5.55 -6.86 9.85
CA LYS A 55 -5.04 -8.19 9.54
C LYS A 55 -3.72 -8.50 10.24
N ALA A 56 -2.89 -7.48 10.48
CA ALA A 56 -1.70 -7.60 11.31
C ALA A 56 -2.10 -8.02 12.71
N TYR A 57 -2.96 -7.25 13.38
CA TYR A 57 -3.40 -7.55 14.74
C TYR A 57 -4.13 -8.89 14.89
N ASP A 58 -4.76 -9.41 13.84
CA ASP A 58 -5.35 -10.76 13.83
C ASP A 58 -4.29 -11.89 13.83
N ILE A 59 -2.98 -11.60 13.75
CA ILE A 59 -1.91 -12.58 13.89
C ILE A 59 -1.66 -12.82 15.38
N GLU A 60 -2.29 -13.86 15.93
CA GLU A 60 -2.27 -14.21 17.36
C GLU A 60 -0.90 -14.07 18.05
N PRO A 61 0.24 -14.55 17.48
CA PRO A 61 1.54 -14.37 18.11
C PRO A 61 1.89 -12.92 18.46
N LEU A 62 1.38 -11.92 17.73
CA LEU A 62 1.68 -10.51 17.97
C LEU A 62 1.19 -10.00 19.34
N GLU A 63 0.21 -10.65 19.96
CA GLU A 63 -0.27 -10.26 21.30
C GLU A 63 0.84 -10.32 22.37
N ALA A 64 1.87 -11.15 22.14
CA ALA A 64 3.03 -11.29 23.03
C ALA A 64 4.18 -10.30 22.73
N TYR A 65 3.97 -9.34 21.83
CA TYR A 65 5.01 -8.43 21.35
C TYR A 65 4.60 -6.97 21.55
N ASP A 66 5.59 -6.13 21.84
CA ASP A 66 5.47 -4.69 21.72
C ASP A 66 5.51 -4.35 20.22
N VAL A 67 4.41 -3.79 19.71
CA VAL A 67 4.20 -3.48 18.29
C VAL A 67 4.29 -1.96 18.12
N SER A 68 5.26 -1.51 17.33
CA SER A 68 5.39 -0.10 16.96
C SER A 68 4.26 0.35 16.01
N ASP A 69 4.10 1.66 15.86
CA ASP A 69 3.16 2.23 14.88
C ASP A 69 3.38 1.68 13.47
N PHE A 70 2.30 1.37 12.78
CA PHE A 70 2.34 0.94 11.40
C PHE A 70 2.72 2.10 10.48
N GLN A 71 3.63 1.80 9.55
CA GLN A 71 4.12 2.74 8.56
C GLN A 71 3.93 2.16 7.17
N LEU A 72 3.56 3.00 6.21
CA LEU A 72 3.55 2.60 4.80
C LEU A 72 4.97 2.28 4.32
N THR A 73 5.10 1.21 3.56
CA THR A 73 6.34 0.96 2.80
C THR A 73 6.35 1.79 1.53
N ASN A 74 7.55 2.22 1.12
CA ASN A 74 7.74 2.83 -0.18
C ASN A 74 7.80 1.71 -1.24
N ARG A 75 6.71 1.53 -1.99
CA ARG A 75 6.64 0.67 -3.18
C ARG A 75 6.78 1.51 -4.45
N ARG A 76 7.25 0.89 -5.54
CA ARG A 76 7.45 1.57 -6.82
C ARG A 76 6.09 1.86 -7.49
N ALA A 77 5.13 0.97 -7.37
CA ALA A 77 3.79 1.14 -7.91
C ALA A 77 2.93 1.87 -6.89
N ILE A 78 2.24 2.91 -7.36
CA ILE A 78 1.31 3.70 -6.55
C ILE A 78 0.21 2.83 -5.93
N ILE A 79 -0.15 1.74 -6.60
CA ILE A 79 -1.20 0.80 -6.20
C ILE A 79 -0.73 -0.31 -5.24
N ALA A 80 0.58 -0.55 -5.15
CA ALA A 80 1.16 -1.43 -4.14
C ALA A 80 1.18 -0.66 -2.82
N LYS A 81 0.50 -1.23 -1.82
CA LYS A 81 0.41 -0.73 -0.46
C LYS A 81 0.69 -1.91 0.45
N SER A 82 1.85 -1.87 1.10
CA SER A 82 2.15 -2.74 2.22
C SER A 82 2.45 -1.89 3.44
N ILE A 83 2.10 -2.41 4.60
CA ILE A 83 2.42 -1.78 5.89
C ILE A 83 3.64 -2.47 6.48
N ARG A 84 4.40 -1.72 7.27
CA ARG A 84 5.55 -2.16 8.03
C ARG A 84 5.38 -1.76 9.47
N THR A 85 5.69 -2.66 10.38
CA THR A 85 5.88 -2.36 11.79
C THR A 85 7.17 -3.01 12.31
N TYR A 86 7.60 -2.57 13.48
CA TYR A 86 8.65 -3.24 14.25
C TYR A 86 8.02 -3.90 15.46
N ILE A 87 8.41 -5.15 15.69
CA ILE A 87 7.92 -5.93 16.82
C ILE A 87 9.10 -6.35 17.69
N LYS A 88 8.89 -6.33 19.00
CA LYS A 88 9.86 -6.77 20.01
C LYS A 88 9.16 -7.69 21.00
N PRO A 89 9.74 -8.84 21.37
CA PRO A 89 9.15 -9.66 22.43
C PRO A 89 9.01 -8.86 23.71
N ILE A 90 7.86 -8.99 24.39
CA ILE A 90 7.68 -8.40 25.73
C ILE A 90 8.58 -9.12 26.74
N THR A 91 8.84 -10.42 26.52
CA THR A 91 9.72 -11.24 27.35
C THR A 91 11.18 -11.14 26.86
N PRO A 92 12.09 -10.55 27.65
CA PRO A 92 13.45 -10.21 27.21
C PRO A 92 14.38 -11.42 27.00
N ASP A 93 14.00 -12.59 27.52
CA ASP A 93 14.70 -13.86 27.43
C ASP A 93 14.40 -14.65 26.14
N LYS A 94 13.47 -14.15 25.32
CA LYS A 94 13.09 -14.80 24.06
C LYS A 94 14.22 -14.66 23.04
N SER A 95 14.73 -15.77 22.53
CA SER A 95 15.73 -15.74 21.45
C SER A 95 15.07 -15.41 20.10
N PRO A 96 15.81 -14.82 19.13
CA PRO A 96 15.30 -14.62 17.78
C PRO A 96 14.81 -15.92 17.11
N GLN A 97 15.45 -17.05 17.37
CA GLN A 97 15.04 -18.34 16.82
C GLN A 97 13.66 -18.75 17.34
N ILE A 98 13.39 -18.56 18.63
CA ILE A 98 12.07 -18.85 19.23
C ILE A 98 11.00 -17.96 18.60
N VAL A 99 11.29 -16.66 18.42
CA VAL A 99 10.36 -15.73 17.75
C VAL A 99 9.99 -16.27 16.37
N LYS A 100 10.99 -16.61 15.55
CA LYS A 100 10.72 -17.13 14.21
C LYS A 100 9.89 -18.41 14.24
N GLU A 101 10.23 -19.35 15.13
CA GLU A 101 9.53 -20.63 15.23
C GLU A 101 8.06 -20.45 15.61
N GLU A 102 7.74 -19.55 16.55
CA GLU A 102 6.35 -19.27 16.92
C GLU A 102 5.52 -18.73 15.75
N PHE A 103 6.06 -17.75 15.01
CA PHE A 103 5.38 -17.25 13.81
C PHE A 103 5.26 -18.34 12.75
N LEU A 104 6.29 -19.15 12.55
CA LEU A 104 6.27 -20.27 11.61
C LEU A 104 5.16 -21.27 11.96
N GLN A 105 5.08 -21.69 13.22
CA GLN A 105 4.06 -22.62 13.71
C GLN A 105 2.65 -22.06 13.54
N TYR A 106 2.44 -20.78 13.88
CA TYR A 106 1.16 -20.10 13.65
C TYR A 106 0.77 -20.13 12.17
N PHE A 107 1.67 -19.77 11.27
CA PHE A 107 1.36 -19.74 9.84
C PHE A 107 1.10 -21.14 9.27
N MET A 108 1.85 -22.15 9.71
CA MET A 108 1.61 -23.54 9.33
C MET A 108 0.26 -24.05 9.82
N SER A 109 -0.12 -23.76 11.06
CA SER A 109 -1.41 -24.20 11.63
C SER A 109 -2.61 -23.51 10.99
N HIS A 110 -2.42 -22.32 10.44
CA HIS A 110 -3.46 -21.54 9.74
C HIS A 110 -3.44 -21.71 8.20
N GLY A 111 -2.73 -22.72 7.68
CA GLY A 111 -2.74 -23.07 6.26
C GLY A 111 -2.02 -22.08 5.34
N TRP A 112 -1.11 -21.27 5.87
CA TRP A 112 -0.29 -20.39 5.04
C TRP A 112 0.83 -21.16 4.36
N ASN A 113 1.16 -20.76 3.14
CA ASN A 113 2.25 -21.32 2.37
C ASN A 113 3.57 -20.62 2.71
N ILE A 114 4.55 -21.40 3.15
CA ILE A 114 5.91 -20.90 3.40
C ILE A 114 6.62 -20.72 2.05
N LYS A 115 7.05 -19.50 1.74
CA LYS A 115 7.85 -19.19 0.54
C LYS A 115 9.34 -19.25 0.82
N HIS A 116 9.75 -18.62 1.91
CA HIS A 116 11.13 -18.56 2.31
C HIS A 116 11.22 -18.62 3.84
N ALA A 117 12.11 -19.46 4.35
CA ALA A 117 12.45 -19.50 5.76
C ALA A 117 13.92 -19.85 5.87
N TRP A 118 14.76 -18.92 6.31
CA TRP A 118 16.19 -19.17 6.51
C TRP A 118 16.68 -18.59 7.83
N GLU A 119 17.81 -19.11 8.32
CA GLU A 119 18.49 -18.64 9.54
C GLU A 119 19.70 -17.75 9.20
N ASN A 120 20.33 -17.98 8.06
CA ASN A 120 21.60 -17.36 7.67
C ASN A 120 21.42 -16.44 6.45
N PRO A 121 22.07 -15.26 6.40
CA PRO A 121 22.92 -14.66 7.44
C PRO A 121 22.13 -14.06 8.61
N LYS A 122 20.82 -13.87 8.47
CA LYS A 122 19.91 -13.44 9.53
C LYS A 122 18.58 -14.19 9.42
N PRO A 123 17.90 -14.48 10.55
CA PRO A 123 16.57 -15.07 10.55
C PRO A 123 15.58 -14.29 9.69
N TYR A 124 14.89 -15.03 8.83
CA TYR A 124 13.92 -14.51 7.87
C TYR A 124 12.80 -15.53 7.68
N LEU A 125 11.58 -15.02 7.53
CA LEU A 125 10.40 -15.79 7.24
C LEU A 125 9.52 -14.99 6.26
N GLN A 126 9.13 -15.61 5.16
CA GLN A 126 8.11 -15.10 4.26
C GLN A 126 7.07 -16.19 4.02
N VAL A 127 5.83 -15.83 4.27
CA VAL A 127 4.66 -16.69 4.12
C VAL A 127 3.61 -15.97 3.30
N GLN A 128 2.72 -16.72 2.66
CA GLN A 128 1.57 -16.16 1.96
C GLN A 128 0.36 -17.08 2.03
N ASN A 129 -0.83 -16.50 2.01
CA ASN A 129 -2.06 -17.20 1.69
C ASN A 129 -2.64 -16.61 0.38
N ASP A 130 -3.91 -16.88 0.07
CA ASP A 130 -4.52 -16.37 -1.16
C ASP A 130 -4.60 -14.84 -1.21
N ASP A 131 -4.76 -14.20 -0.05
CA ASP A 131 -5.04 -12.76 0.05
C ASP A 131 -3.84 -11.91 0.45
N TYR A 132 -2.87 -12.47 1.19
CA TYR A 132 -1.82 -11.73 1.88
C TYR A 132 -0.45 -12.38 1.79
N ILE A 133 0.57 -11.55 1.89
CA ILE A 133 1.98 -11.93 2.05
C ILE A 133 2.46 -11.28 3.35
N VAL A 134 3.04 -12.08 4.24
CA VAL A 134 3.70 -11.60 5.45
C VAL A 134 5.18 -11.90 5.34
N THR A 135 6.00 -10.89 5.59
CA THR A 135 7.45 -11.01 5.69
C THR A 135 7.88 -10.58 7.07
N LEU A 136 8.73 -11.39 7.70
CA LEU A 136 9.29 -11.17 9.01
C LEU A 136 10.82 -11.31 8.89
N ASP A 137 11.54 -10.25 9.24
CA ASP A 137 13.01 -10.24 9.16
C ASP A 137 13.65 -9.59 10.38
N LEU A 138 14.76 -10.18 10.85
CA LEU A 138 15.46 -9.69 12.03
C LEU A 138 16.29 -8.44 11.69
N VAL A 139 15.95 -7.33 12.33
CA VAL A 139 16.62 -6.03 12.13
C VAL A 139 17.85 -5.94 13.04
N SER A 140 17.67 -6.24 14.32
CA SER A 140 18.73 -6.14 15.35
C SER A 140 18.69 -7.37 16.26
N GLN A 141 19.82 -8.09 16.31
CA GLN A 141 20.02 -9.22 17.23
C GLN A 141 20.09 -8.77 18.69
N GLU A 142 20.76 -7.65 18.97
CA GLU A 142 20.98 -7.13 20.33
C GLU A 142 19.68 -6.78 21.04
N THR A 143 18.73 -6.23 20.30
CA THR A 143 17.43 -5.76 20.84
C THR A 143 16.28 -6.70 20.51
N ASN A 144 16.57 -7.83 19.86
CA ASN A 144 15.60 -8.75 19.27
C ASN A 144 14.47 -8.02 18.53
N THR A 145 14.85 -7.02 17.73
CA THR A 145 13.90 -6.22 16.96
C THR A 145 13.66 -6.87 15.61
N TRP A 146 12.40 -7.15 15.33
CA TRP A 146 11.95 -7.70 14.07
C TRP A 146 11.20 -6.66 13.28
N ARG A 147 11.35 -6.70 11.97
CA ARG A 147 10.50 -5.98 11.04
C ARG A 147 9.46 -6.94 10.50
N MET A 148 8.20 -6.58 10.66
CA MET A 148 7.08 -7.25 10.01
C MET A 148 6.57 -6.38 8.88
N ILE A 149 6.36 -6.98 7.70
CA ILE A 149 5.75 -6.35 6.54
C ILE A 149 4.56 -7.20 6.12
N ILE A 150 3.40 -6.56 5.95
CA ILE A 150 2.17 -7.21 5.49
C ILE A 150 1.69 -6.51 4.22
N ALA A 151 1.45 -7.32 3.20
CA ALA A 151 1.04 -6.88 1.88
C ALA A 151 -0.12 -7.76 1.37
N TYR A 152 -0.86 -7.26 0.38
CA TYR A 152 -1.79 -8.11 -0.38
C TYR A 152 -1.02 -9.08 -1.28
N ASN A 153 -1.49 -10.32 -1.44
CA ASN A 153 -0.96 -11.28 -2.42
C ASN A 153 -1.48 -10.94 -3.83
N ASN A 154 -1.02 -9.81 -4.37
CA ASN A 154 -1.31 -9.40 -5.74
C ASN A 154 -0.02 -9.35 -6.58
N PHE A 155 -0.19 -9.20 -7.90
CA PHE A 155 0.93 -9.15 -8.84
C PHE A 155 1.96 -8.07 -8.49
N PHE A 156 1.52 -6.88 -8.06
CA PHE A 156 2.42 -5.75 -7.80
C PHE A 156 3.26 -5.97 -6.54
N GLU A 157 2.64 -6.44 -5.47
CA GLU A 157 3.34 -6.75 -4.21
C GLU A 157 4.34 -7.90 -4.38
N ARG A 158 3.96 -8.96 -5.10
CA ARG A 158 4.84 -10.11 -5.37
C ARG A 158 6.11 -9.73 -6.14
N ASN A 159 6.00 -8.77 -7.06
CA ASN A 159 7.12 -8.35 -7.90
C ASN A 159 7.81 -7.07 -7.38
N ASN A 160 7.42 -6.58 -6.20
CA ASN A 160 7.91 -5.31 -5.65
C ASN A 160 7.86 -4.16 -6.67
N LEU A 161 6.79 -4.15 -7.48
CA LEU A 161 6.60 -3.22 -8.58
C LEU A 161 6.05 -1.89 -8.11
#